data_AF-A0A7V9CNA4-F1
#
_entry.id   AF-A0A7V9CNA4-F1
#
_cell.length_a   1.000
_cell.length_b   1.000
_cell.length_c   1.000
_cell.angle_alpha   90.00
_cell.angle_beta   90.00
_cell.angle_gamma   90.00
#
_symmetry.space_group_name_H-M   'P 1'
#
loop_
_entity.id
_entity.type
_entity.pdbx_description
1 polymer ?
#
loop_
_entity_poly.entity_id
_entity_poly.type
_entity_poly.pdbx_seq_one_letter_code
_entity_poly.pdbx_strand_id
1 'polypeptide(L)'
;MARIREGDPSAEAELAHRFGPRMRAVCLARTRRPDVAADLAQDALIALLLEVRRGGLRDAGALPAFAAGVARNIVRSEHRASTRHD
;
A
#
# COMPACT_ATOMS: atom_id res chain seq x y z
N MET A 1 9.79 -7.16 11.02
CA MET A 1 9.26 -5.81 11.39
C MET A 1 10.31 -4.92 12.05
N ALA A 2 11.16 -5.43 12.97
CA ALA A 2 12.22 -4.63 13.61
C ALA A 2 13.12 -3.88 12.60
N ARG A 3 13.72 -4.59 11.64
CA ARG A 3 14.55 -4.00 10.57
C ARG A 3 13.87 -2.85 9.80
N ILE A 4 12.58 -3.02 9.45
CA ILE A 4 11.81 -1.97 8.74
C ILE A 4 11.60 -0.74 9.63
N ARG A 5 11.40 -0.92 10.94
CA ARG A 5 11.27 0.20 11.88
C ARG A 5 12.57 0.99 12.02
N GLU A 6 13.70 0.32 11.88
CA GLU A 6 15.03 0.92 11.86
C GLU A 6 15.36 1.58 10.50
N GLY A 7 14.48 1.46 9.51
CA GLY A 7 14.68 2.02 8.16
C GLY A 7 15.67 1.23 7.31
N ASP A 8 15.87 -0.06 7.59
CA ASP A 8 16.73 -0.95 6.79
C ASP A 8 16.23 -1.01 5.33
N PRO A 9 17.01 -0.52 4.35
CA PRO A 9 16.59 -0.48 2.95
C PRO A 9 16.34 -1.87 2.34
N SER A 10 17.04 -2.90 2.79
CA SER A 10 16.86 -4.27 2.30
C SER A 10 15.53 -4.85 2.78
N ALA A 11 15.17 -4.61 4.05
CA ALA A 11 13.91 -5.06 4.61
C ALA A 11 12.71 -4.33 3.97
N GLU A 12 12.87 -3.06 3.62
CA GLU A 12 11.88 -2.29 2.87
C GLU A 12 11.73 -2.79 1.44
N ALA A 13 12.83 -3.11 0.76
CA ALA A 13 12.81 -3.71 -0.57
C ALA A 13 12.14 -5.10 -0.57
N GLU A 14 12.40 -5.95 0.43
CA GLU A 14 11.72 -7.24 0.60
C GLU A 14 10.20 -7.06 0.74
N LEU A 15 9.78 -6.07 1.56
CA LEU A 15 8.36 -5.74 1.73
C LEU A 15 7.73 -5.24 0.43
N ALA A 16 8.41 -4.32 -0.27
CA ALA A 16 8.00 -3.78 -1.56
C ALA A 16 7.84 -4.87 -2.61
N HIS A 17 8.84 -5.74 -2.75
CA HIS A 17 8.81 -6.86 -3.69
C HIS A 17 7.65 -7.81 -3.40
N ARG A 18 7.38 -8.07 -2.11
CA ARG A 18 6.28 -8.94 -1.70
C ARG A 18 4.91 -8.30 -1.92
N PHE A 19 4.71 -7.04 -1.53
CA PHE A 19 3.36 -6.45 -1.48
C PHE A 19 3.01 -5.61 -2.69
N GLY A 20 3.97 -5.08 -3.45
CA GLY A 20 3.73 -4.28 -4.65
C GLY A 20 2.78 -4.95 -5.65
N PRO A 21 3.04 -6.19 -6.11
CA PRO A 21 2.14 -6.89 -7.04
C PRO A 21 0.74 -7.12 -6.46
N ARG A 22 0.64 -7.39 -5.15
CA ARG A 22 -0.63 -7.65 -4.46
C ARG A 22 -1.46 -6.36 -4.33
N MET A 23 -0.81 -5.26 -3.99
CA MET A 23 -1.46 -3.95 -3.92
C MET A 23 -1.93 -3.50 -5.29
N ARG A 24 -1.12 -3.70 -6.34
CA ARG A 24 -1.54 -3.45 -7.72
C ARG A 24 -2.74 -4.27 -8.14
N ALA A 25 -2.83 -5.55 -7.75
CA ALA A 25 -4.01 -6.36 -8.01
C ALA A 25 -5.26 -5.82 -7.29
N VAL A 26 -5.13 -5.37 -6.05
CA VAL A 26 -6.22 -4.75 -5.28
C VAL A 26 -6.70 -3.45 -5.92
N CYS A 27 -5.78 -2.61 -6.41
CA CYS A 27 -6.09 -1.37 -7.12
C CYS A 27 -6.74 -1.65 -8.47
N LEU A 28 -6.15 -2.52 -9.29
CA LEU A 28 -6.67 -2.88 -10.61
C LEU A 28 -8.09 -3.43 -10.55
N ALA A 29 -8.38 -4.29 -9.58
CA ALA A 29 -9.72 -4.85 -9.38
C ALA A 29 -10.79 -3.78 -9.09
N ARG A 30 -10.40 -2.60 -8.59
CA ARG A 30 -11.31 -1.52 -8.20
C ARG A 30 -11.37 -0.38 -9.21
N THR A 31 -10.26 -0.05 -9.85
CA THR A 31 -10.18 1.04 -10.83
C THR A 31 -10.46 0.58 -12.24
N ARG A 32 -10.18 -0.71 -12.56
CA ARG A 32 -10.19 -1.27 -13.92
C ARG A 32 -9.34 -0.49 -14.93
N ARG A 33 -8.37 0.28 -14.43
CA ARG A 33 -7.48 1.16 -15.21
C ARG A 33 -6.02 0.83 -14.86
N PRO A 34 -5.27 0.16 -15.76
CA PRO A 34 -3.92 -0.32 -15.45
C PRO A 34 -2.91 0.77 -15.11
N ASP A 35 -3.02 1.93 -15.75
CA ASP A 35 -2.27 3.16 -15.50
C ASP A 35 -2.52 3.66 -14.07
N VAL A 36 -3.78 3.98 -13.75
CA VAL A 36 -4.18 4.45 -12.42
C VAL A 36 -3.87 3.41 -11.33
N ALA A 37 -4.03 2.12 -11.64
CA ALA A 37 -3.74 1.05 -10.69
C ALA A 37 -2.26 0.97 -10.33
N ALA A 38 -1.35 1.30 -11.24
CA ALA A 38 0.08 1.31 -10.97
C ALA A 38 0.45 2.46 -10.02
N ASP A 39 -0.05 3.67 -10.29
CA ASP A 39 0.21 4.86 -9.48
C ASP A 39 -0.35 4.69 -8.06
N LEU A 40 -1.62 4.29 -7.93
CA LEU A 40 -2.23 4.07 -6.62
C LEU A 40 -1.57 2.93 -5.83
N ALA A 41 -1.02 1.92 -6.52
CA ALA A 41 -0.27 0.87 -5.85
C ALA A 41 1.07 1.36 -5.30
N GLN A 42 1.73 2.29 -5.99
CA GLN A 42 2.92 2.95 -5.50
C GLN A 42 2.61 3.78 -4.24
N ASP A 43 1.57 4.60 -4.27
CA ASP A 43 1.11 5.38 -3.11
C ASP A 43 0.75 4.48 -1.92
N ALA A 44 0.04 3.39 -2.19
CA ALA A 44 -0.32 2.42 -1.17
C ALA A 44 0.92 1.75 -0.56
N LEU A 45 1.93 1.43 -1.37
CA LEU A 45 3.16 0.83 -0.88
C LEU A 45 3.98 1.81 -0.02
N ILE A 46 4.07 3.07 -0.43
CA ILE A 46 4.71 4.13 0.36
C ILE A 46 4.00 4.29 1.70
N ALA A 47 2.66 4.38 1.68
CA ALA A 47 1.86 4.46 2.91
C ALA A 47 2.11 3.25 3.81
N LEU A 48 2.10 2.02 3.26
CA LEU A 48 2.39 0.81 4.03
C LEU A 48 3.78 0.86 4.69
N LEU A 49 4.82 1.27 3.95
CA LEU A 49 6.19 1.39 4.48
C LEU A 49 6.26 2.39 5.62
N LEU A 50 5.68 3.58 5.45
CA LEU A 50 5.63 4.62 6.48
C LEU A 50 4.89 4.14 7.74
N GLU A 51 3.75 3.46 7.56
CA GLU A 51 2.97 2.86 8.65
C GLU A 51 3.73 1.79 9.43
N VAL A 52 4.45 0.91 8.72
CA VAL A 52 5.26 -0.13 9.35
C VAL A 52 6.45 0.49 10.07
N ARG A 53 7.12 1.47 9.44
CA ARG A 53 8.28 2.17 10.02
C ARG A 53 7.94 2.88 11.33
N ARG A 54 6.78 3.53 11.40
CA ARG A 54 6.29 4.17 12.64
C ARG A 54 5.74 3.20 13.69
N GLY A 55 5.77 1.90 13.45
CA GLY A 55 5.26 0.88 14.37
C GLY A 55 3.73 0.78 14.42
N GLY A 56 3.03 1.22 13.38
CA GLY A 56 1.57 1.12 13.28
C GLY A 56 1.06 -0.32 13.20
N LEU A 57 1.91 -1.28 12.84
CA LEU A 57 1.61 -2.70 12.81
C LEU A 57 2.21 -3.42 14.03
N ARG A 58 1.35 -3.82 14.97
CA ARG A 58 1.75 -4.53 16.21
C ARG A 58 1.92 -6.03 16.00
N ASP A 59 1.16 -6.61 15.08
CA ASP A 59 1.21 -8.04 14.73
C ASP A 59 1.65 -8.22 13.28
N ALA A 60 2.77 -8.93 13.08
CA ALA A 60 3.28 -9.23 11.75
C ALA A 60 2.35 -10.18 10.96
N GLY A 61 1.56 -11.02 11.63
CA GLY A 61 0.57 -11.90 11.00
C GLY A 61 -0.55 -11.12 10.32
N ALA A 62 -0.88 -9.93 10.83
CA ALA A 62 -1.89 -9.04 10.26
C ALA A 62 -1.40 -8.28 9.01
N LEU A 63 -0.11 -8.34 8.66
CA LEU A 63 0.48 -7.58 7.56
C LEU A 63 -0.27 -7.70 6.22
N PRO A 64 -0.69 -8.91 5.76
CA PRO A 64 -1.39 -9.03 4.50
C PRO A 64 -2.75 -8.32 4.49
N ALA A 65 -3.51 -8.46 5.58
CA ALA A 65 -4.81 -7.81 5.73
C ALA A 65 -4.64 -6.28 5.82
N PHE A 66 -3.63 -5.83 6.56
CA PHE A 66 -3.28 -4.42 6.71
C PHE A 66 -2.90 -3.80 5.35
N ALA A 67 -1.99 -4.42 4.60
CA ALA A 67 -1.59 -3.96 3.27
C ALA A 67 -2.78 -3.85 2.29
N ALA A 68 -3.67 -4.85 2.29
CA ALA A 68 -4.89 -4.77 1.50
C ALA A 68 -5.82 -3.62 1.95
N GLY A 69 -5.90 -3.35 3.26
CA GLY A 69 -6.62 -2.21 3.83
C GLY A 69 -6.06 -0.87 3.34
N VAL A 70 -4.74 -0.71 3.36
CA VAL A 70 -4.04 0.49 2.85
C VAL A 70 -4.37 0.74 1.39
N ALA A 71 -4.21 -0.27 0.52
CA ALA A 71 -4.54 -0.15 -0.90
C ALA A 71 -6.02 0.23 -1.15
N ARG A 72 -6.95 -0.35 -0.39
CA ARG A 72 -8.38 0.03 -0.47
C ARG A 72 -8.62 1.49 -0.05
N ASN A 73 -7.92 1.96 0.98
CA ASN A 73 -8.06 3.33 1.47
C ASN A 73 -7.57 4.34 0.44
N ILE A 74 -6.44 4.07 -0.22
CA ILE A 74 -5.91 4.91 -1.30
C ILE A 74 -6.89 4.99 -2.47
N VAL A 75 -7.38 3.85 -2.97
CA VAL A 75 -8.38 3.83 -4.05
C VAL A 75 -9.65 4.59 -3.68
N ARG A 76 -10.15 4.42 -2.44
CA ARG A 76 -11.32 5.18 -1.96
C ARG A 76 -11.03 6.68 -1.88
N SER A 77 -9.81 7.07 -1.54
CA SER A 77 -9.40 8.47 -1.53
C SER A 77 -9.42 9.06 -2.94
N GLU A 78 -8.88 8.32 -3.90
CA GLU A 78 -8.86 8.72 -5.31
C GLU A 78 -10.28 8.91 -5.85
N HIS A 79 -11.17 7.93 -5.69
CA HIS A 79 -12.56 8.07 -6.13
C HIS A 79 -13.26 9.30 -5.53
N ARG A 80 -12.99 9.64 -4.26
CA ARG A 80 -13.54 10.84 -3.62
C ARG A 80 -12.94 12.14 -4.17
N ALA A 81 -11.72 12.11 -4.67
CA ALA A 81 -11.07 13.25 -5.29
C ALA A 81 -11.59 13.46 -6.71
N SER A 82 -11.75 12.39 -7.49
CA SER A 82 -12.31 12.46 -8.84
C SER A 82 -13.73 13.01 -8.84
N THR A 83 -14.59 12.59 -7.89
CA THR A 83 -15.98 13.11 -7.77
C THR A 83 -16.10 14.58 -7.38
N ARG A 84 -15.01 15.25 -6.98
CA ARG A 84 -15.03 16.70 -6.66
C ARG A 84 -14.62 17.58 -7.85
N HIS A 85 -14.05 16.98 -8.89
CA HIS A 85 -13.61 17.68 -10.10
C HIS A 85 -14.59 17.51 -11.27
N ASP A 86 -15.71 16.81 -11.06
CA ASP A 86 -16.90 16.79 -11.91
C ASP A 86 -17.95 17.79 -11.37
#